data_AF-A0A814GLG2-F1
#
_entry.id   AF-A0A814GLG2-F1
#
_cell.length_a   1.000
_cell.length_b   1.000
_cell.length_c   1.000
_cell.angle_alpha   90.00
_cell.angle_beta   90.00
_cell.angle_gamma   90.00
#
_symmetry.space_group_name_H-M   'P 1'
#
loop_
_entity.id
_entity.type
_entity.pdbx_description
1 polymer ?
#
loop_
_entity_poly.entity_id
_entity_poly.type
_entity_poly.pdbx_seq_one_letter_code
_entity_poly.pdbx_strand_id
1 'polypeptide(L)'
;MIADFSNLFTISGPGAASDLANMVPHIEQHIKWITKCLECLRTHDINIIEPSLETENTWVNHVNDVVENTLFQTSKSIYNGANISGKPRVFKPYVRGFDIYMEKCGKIANNNYEDFHLVK
;
A
#
# COMPACT_ATOMS: atom_id res chain seq x y z
N MET A 1 1.68 2.84 -4.01
CA MET A 1 2.62 3.55 -4.90
C MET A 1 3.60 4.31 -4.01
N ILE A 2 4.67 4.86 -4.58
CA ILE A 2 5.77 5.51 -3.85
C ILE A 2 5.94 6.92 -4.42
N ALA A 3 6.14 7.92 -3.57
CA ALA A 3 6.43 9.29 -3.99
C ALA A 3 7.74 9.33 -4.78
N ASP A 4 7.86 10.23 -5.76
CA ASP A 4 8.96 10.35 -6.71
C ASP A 4 9.10 9.16 -7.70
N PHE A 5 8.12 8.25 -7.73
CA PHE A 5 8.04 7.14 -8.69
C PHE A 5 6.69 7.14 -9.41
N SER A 6 6.46 8.15 -10.24
CA SER A 6 5.25 8.33 -11.03
C SER A 6 4.87 7.08 -11.82
N ASN A 7 3.58 6.75 -11.87
CA ASN A 7 3.04 5.60 -12.61
C ASN A 7 3.60 4.21 -12.21
N LEU A 8 4.38 4.11 -11.12
CA LEU A 8 4.89 2.83 -10.62
C LEU A 8 3.89 2.19 -9.65
N PHE A 9 3.39 1.02 -10.02
CA PHE A 9 2.53 0.19 -9.19
C PHE A 9 3.28 -1.04 -8.66
N THR A 10 2.99 -1.44 -7.43
CA THR A 10 3.53 -2.65 -6.80
C THR A 10 2.40 -3.62 -6.44
N ILE A 11 2.64 -4.91 -6.68
CA ILE A 11 1.69 -5.98 -6.36
C ILE A 11 2.18 -6.70 -5.11
N SER A 12 1.34 -6.78 -4.09
CA SER A 12 1.64 -7.45 -2.81
C SER A 12 2.97 -7.03 -2.16
N GLY A 13 3.35 -5.75 -2.33
CA GLY A 13 4.56 -5.18 -1.74
C GLY A 13 4.42 -4.76 -0.27
N PRO A 14 5.46 -4.14 0.31
CA PRO A 14 5.40 -3.52 1.63
C PRO A 14 4.25 -2.50 1.74
N GLY A 15 3.65 -2.40 2.91
CA GLY A 15 2.49 -1.55 3.20
C GLY A 15 1.14 -2.16 2.75
N ALA A 16 1.14 -3.32 2.09
CA ALA A 16 -0.07 -4.10 1.81
C ALA A 16 -0.23 -5.26 2.81
N ALA A 17 -1.41 -5.87 2.87
CA ALA A 17 -1.66 -7.01 3.78
C ALA A 17 -0.73 -8.20 3.51
N SER A 18 -0.43 -8.42 2.22
CA SER A 18 0.58 -9.35 1.67
C SER A 18 0.66 -10.68 2.42
N ASP A 19 1.83 -11.04 2.95
CA ASP A 19 2.14 -12.31 3.61
C ASP A 19 1.25 -12.66 4.82
N LEU A 20 0.44 -11.72 5.34
CA LEU A 20 -0.52 -11.97 6.42
C LEU A 20 -1.92 -12.35 5.92
N ALA A 21 -2.14 -12.36 4.61
CA ALA A 21 -3.37 -12.76 3.96
C ALA A 21 -3.13 -13.91 2.97
N ASN A 22 -4.22 -14.50 2.44
CA ASN A 22 -4.08 -15.38 1.29
C ASN A 22 -3.59 -14.57 0.09
N MET A 23 -2.42 -14.93 -0.44
CA MET A 23 -1.74 -14.19 -1.50
C MET A 23 -2.55 -14.12 -2.80
N VAL A 24 -3.31 -15.17 -3.16
CA VAL A 24 -4.03 -15.20 -4.44
C VAL A 24 -5.16 -14.14 -4.49
N PRO A 25 -6.11 -14.10 -3.53
CA PRO A 25 -7.11 -13.03 -3.48
C PRO A 25 -6.51 -11.63 -3.37
N HIS A 26 -5.39 -11.49 -2.67
CA HIS A 26 -4.71 -10.20 -2.50
C HIS A 26 -4.11 -9.69 -3.81
N ILE A 27 -3.43 -10.57 -4.57
CA ILE A 27 -2.92 -10.27 -5.91
C ILE A 27 -4.08 -9.90 -6.84
N GLU A 28 -5.16 -10.68 -6.84
CA GLU A 28 -6.34 -10.37 -7.67
C GLU A 28 -6.90 -8.98 -7.36
N GLN A 29 -6.98 -8.62 -6.09
CA GLN A 29 -7.49 -7.32 -5.70
C GLN A 29 -6.57 -6.18 -6.13
N HIS A 30 -5.25 -6.31 -5.97
CA HIS A 30 -4.28 -5.35 -6.49
C HIS A 30 -4.43 -5.17 -8.00
N ILE A 31 -4.49 -6.27 -8.76
CA ILE A 31 -4.66 -6.23 -10.22
C ILE A 31 -5.97 -5.51 -10.57
N LYS A 32 -7.10 -5.89 -9.96
CA LYS A 32 -8.41 -5.27 -10.23
C LYS A 32 -8.41 -3.76 -9.91
N TRP A 33 -7.75 -3.34 -8.84
CA TRP A 33 -7.65 -1.92 -8.48
C TRP A 33 -6.77 -1.16 -9.48
N ILE A 34 -5.60 -1.70 -9.83
CA ILE A 34 -4.66 -1.09 -10.77
C ILE A 34 -5.27 -0.98 -12.16
N THR A 35 -5.92 -2.02 -12.68
CA THR A 35 -6.53 -1.97 -14.02
C THR A 35 -7.65 -0.93 -14.09
N LYS A 36 -8.51 -0.83 -13.07
CA LYS A 36 -9.54 0.22 -12.98
C LYS A 36 -8.95 1.62 -12.89
N CYS A 37 -7.83 1.77 -12.17
CA CYS A 37 -7.08 3.02 -12.12
C CYS A 37 -6.59 3.42 -13.50
N LEU A 38 -5.89 2.52 -14.20
CA LEU A 38 -5.38 2.77 -15.54
C LEU A 38 -6.50 3.10 -16.55
N GLU A 39 -7.65 2.42 -16.47
CA GLU A 39 -8.84 2.73 -17.27
C GLU A 39 -9.36 4.14 -16.99
N CYS A 40 -9.44 4.54 -15.72
CA CYS A 40 -9.86 5.88 -15.33
C CYS A 40 -8.88 6.95 -15.86
N LEU A 41 -7.58 6.76 -15.69
CA LEU A 41 -6.56 7.71 -16.16
C LEU A 41 -6.64 7.90 -17.67
N ARG A 42 -6.75 6.80 -18.43
CA ARG A 42 -6.91 6.85 -19.89
C ARG A 42 -8.19 7.56 -20.33
N THR A 43 -9.30 7.30 -19.64
CA THR A 43 -10.60 7.92 -19.96
C THR A 43 -10.58 9.43 -19.74
N HIS A 44 -9.80 9.91 -18.77
CA HIS A 44 -9.71 11.32 -18.40
C HIS A 44 -8.49 12.05 -18.98
N ASP A 45 -7.72 11.39 -19.87
CA ASP A 45 -6.51 11.95 -20.48
C ASP A 45 -5.47 12.39 -19.43
N ILE A 46 -5.29 11.57 -18.40
CA ILE A 46 -4.30 11.77 -17.33
C ILE A 46 -3.10 10.87 -17.63
N ASN A 47 -1.91 11.47 -17.74
CA ASN A 47 -0.67 10.77 -18.07
C ASN A 47 0.17 10.41 -16.85
N ILE A 48 -0.06 11.06 -15.71
CA ILE A 48 0.69 10.86 -14.48
C ILE A 48 -0.26 10.69 -13.30
N ILE A 49 -0.03 9.63 -12.53
CA ILE A 49 -0.54 9.45 -11.17
C ILE A 49 0.63 9.26 -10.20
N GLU A 50 0.60 9.99 -9.09
CA GLU A 50 1.67 9.95 -8.10
C GLU A 50 1.15 10.34 -6.70
N PRO A 51 1.49 9.58 -5.63
CA PRO A 51 1.14 10.02 -4.28
C PRO A 51 2.04 11.18 -3.85
N SER A 52 1.50 12.11 -3.06
CA SER A 52 2.34 13.08 -2.37
C SER A 52 3.23 12.39 -1.32
N LEU A 53 4.37 12.99 -0.98
CA LEU A 53 5.20 12.51 0.13
C LEU A 53 4.43 12.51 1.46
N GLU A 54 3.50 13.44 1.65
CA GLU A 54 2.63 13.50 2.83
C GLU A 54 1.66 12.30 2.88
N THR A 55 1.06 11.94 1.76
CA THR A 55 0.20 10.76 1.62
C THR A 55 0.98 9.49 1.95
N GLU A 56 2.19 9.34 1.39
CA GLU A 56 3.05 8.20 1.68
C GLU A 56 3.39 8.10 3.17
N ASN A 57 3.86 9.19 3.76
CA ASN A 57 4.23 9.22 5.18
C ASN A 57 3.03 8.93 6.08
N THR A 58 1.85 9.45 5.74
CA THR A 58 0.61 9.17 6.47
C THR A 58 0.27 7.69 6.42
N TRP A 59 0.43 7.03 5.27
CA TRP A 59 0.23 5.59 5.15
C TRP A 59 1.26 4.78 5.93
N VAL A 60 2.54 5.16 5.85
CA VAL A 60 3.64 4.50 6.58
C VAL A 60 3.42 4.60 8.09
N ASN A 61 3.07 5.78 8.59
CA ASN A 61 2.76 5.98 10.01
C ASN A 61 1.58 5.13 10.44
N HIS A 62 0.48 5.15 9.69
CA HIS A 62 -0.68 4.30 9.99
C HIS A 62 -0.31 2.81 10.04
N VAL A 63 0.48 2.30 9.09
CA VAL A 63 0.96 0.89 9.10
C VAL A 63 1.78 0.59 10.35
N ASN A 64 2.63 1.52 10.80
CA ASN A 64 3.41 1.36 12.03
C ASN A 64 2.50 1.42 13.29
N ASP A 65 1.58 2.38 13.35
CA ASP A 65 0.68 2.61 14.48
C ASP A 65 -0.22 1.39 14.73
N VAL A 66 -0.72 0.75 13.67
CA VAL A 66 -1.59 -0.42 13.82
C VAL A 66 -0.87 -1.69 14.29
N VAL A 67 0.46 -1.70 14.19
CA VAL A 67 1.32 -2.77 14.71
C VAL A 67 1.79 -2.46 16.12
N GLU A 68 1.78 -1.18 16.50
CA GLU A 68 2.14 -0.74 17.84
C GLU A 68 1.30 -1.47 18.88
N ASN A 69 1.93 -1.90 19.97
CA ASN A 69 1.30 -2.66 21.06
C ASN A 69 0.80 -4.07 20.69
N THR A 70 1.18 -4.60 19.53
CA THR A 70 0.95 -6.01 19.17
C THR A 70 2.20 -6.87 19.41
N LEU A 71 2.03 -8.19 19.49
CA LEU A 71 3.15 -9.13 19.59
C LEU A 71 4.04 -9.16 18.33
N PHE A 72 3.55 -8.64 17.20
CA PHE A 72 4.34 -8.52 15.98
C PHE A 72 5.53 -7.56 16.15
N GLN A 73 5.38 -6.53 16.98
CA GLN A 73 6.43 -5.54 17.24
C GLN A 73 7.56 -6.12 18.10
N THR A 74 7.22 -6.98 19.06
CA THR A 74 8.18 -7.53 20.04
C THR A 74 8.93 -8.77 19.53
N SER A 75 8.40 -9.45 18.51
CA SER A 75 9.01 -10.65 17.92
C SER A 75 10.10 -10.34 16.91
N LYS A 76 11.24 -11.05 16.93
CA LYS A 76 12.24 -10.98 15.85
C LYS A 76 11.77 -11.84 14.67
N SER A 77 11.37 -11.22 13.55
CA SER A 77 10.80 -11.94 12.41
C SER A 77 11.26 -11.37 11.05
N ILE A 78 10.89 -12.06 9.98
CA ILE A 78 11.06 -11.56 8.61
C ILE A 78 10.23 -10.29 8.34
N TYR A 79 9.12 -10.14 9.06
CA TYR A 79 8.16 -9.04 8.90
C TYR A 79 8.72 -7.71 9.38
N ASN A 80 9.52 -7.72 10.45
CA ASN A 80 10.22 -6.55 10.95
C ASN A 80 11.70 -6.48 10.55
N GLY A 81 12.12 -7.32 9.59
CA GLY A 81 13.47 -7.29 9.02
C GLY A 81 14.58 -7.79 9.94
N ALA A 82 14.26 -8.36 11.11
CA ALA A 82 15.23 -8.88 12.06
C ALA A 82 16.00 -10.12 11.54
N ASN A 83 15.58 -10.67 10.40
CA ASN A 83 16.24 -11.78 9.72
C ASN A 83 17.57 -11.39 9.02
N ILE A 84 17.87 -10.09 8.85
CA ILE A 84 19.09 -9.62 8.19
C ILE A 84 19.83 -8.66 9.13
N SER A 85 21.08 -8.98 9.46
CA SER A 85 21.93 -8.11 10.29
C SER A 85 22.18 -6.76 9.60
N GLY A 86 22.09 -5.67 10.37
CA GLY A 86 22.26 -4.31 9.86
C GLY A 86 21.06 -3.71 9.11
N LYS A 87 19.99 -4.49 8.85
CA LYS A 87 18.79 -3.97 8.20
C LYS A 87 17.93 -3.16 9.17
N PRO A 88 17.38 -2.00 8.74
CA PRO A 88 16.41 -1.25 9.54
C PRO A 88 15.22 -2.12 9.96
N ARG A 89 14.77 -1.95 11.20
CA ARG A 89 13.60 -2.66 11.73
C ARG A 89 12.34 -1.85 11.49
N VAL A 90 11.66 -2.16 10.39
CA VAL A 90 10.36 -1.58 10.03
C VAL A 90 9.40 -2.73 9.75
N PHE A 91 8.19 -2.63 10.29
CA PHE A 91 7.16 -3.63 10.04
C PHE A 91 6.58 -3.42 8.64
N LYS A 92 6.67 -4.43 7.78
CA LYS A 92 6.33 -4.27 6.35
C LYS A 92 4.86 -4.56 6.02
N PRO A 93 4.22 -5.62 6.56
CA PRO A 93 2.83 -5.91 6.19
C PRO A 93 1.81 -4.99 6.89
N TYR A 94 0.62 -4.85 6.30
CA TYR A 94 -0.53 -4.23 6.97
C TYR A 94 -1.30 -5.26 7.79
N VAL A 95 -1.44 -5.05 9.11
CA VAL A 95 -1.95 -6.08 10.06
C VAL A 95 -3.44 -6.02 10.38
N ARG A 96 -4.16 -4.97 9.99
CA ARG A 96 -5.55 -4.78 10.42
C ARG A 96 -6.56 -5.68 9.71
N GLY A 97 -6.17 -6.36 8.65
CA GLY A 97 -7.04 -7.23 7.87
C GLY A 97 -7.13 -6.80 6.40
N PHE A 98 -7.38 -7.79 5.54
CA PHE A 98 -7.48 -7.59 4.10
C PHE A 98 -8.77 -6.85 3.70
N ASP A 99 -9.86 -7.06 4.41
CA ASP A 99 -11.13 -6.34 4.27
C ASP A 99 -10.99 -4.83 4.50
N ILE A 100 -10.34 -4.43 5.59
CA ILE A 100 -10.09 -3.01 5.91
C ILE A 100 -9.16 -2.37 4.85
N TYR A 101 -8.15 -3.12 4.39
CA TYR A 101 -7.29 -2.67 3.30
C TYR A 101 -8.08 -2.43 2.00
N MET A 102 -8.94 -3.38 1.62
CA MET A 102 -9.81 -3.24 0.44
C MET A 102 -10.76 -2.05 0.55
N GLU A 103 -11.32 -1.81 1.75
CA GLU A 103 -12.19 -0.66 1.99
C GLU A 103 -11.45 0.67 1.76
N LYS A 104 -10.22 0.81 2.28
CA LYS A 104 -9.39 2.01 2.05
C LYS A 104 -9.07 2.18 0.57
N CYS A 105 -8.65 1.13 -0.13
CA CYS A 105 -8.43 1.17 -1.59
C CYS A 105 -9.70 1.57 -2.36
N GLY A 106 -10.85 1.03 -1.97
CA GLY A 106 -12.14 1.35 -2.56
C GLY A 106 -12.54 2.81 -2.36
N LYS A 107 -12.37 3.35 -1.15
CA LYS A 107 -12.60 4.77 -0.86
C LYS A 107 -11.79 5.68 -1.76
N ILE A 108 -10.49 5.43 -1.87
CA ILE A 108 -9.61 6.22 -2.74
C ILE A 108 -10.08 6.18 -4.19
N ALA A 109 -10.39 5.00 -4.72
CA ALA A 109 -10.85 4.87 -6.10
C ALA A 109 -12.20 5.57 -6.34
N ASN A 110 -13.12 5.49 -5.38
CA ASN A 110 -14.45 6.12 -5.47
C ASN A 110 -14.37 7.65 -5.34
N ASN A 111 -13.35 8.17 -4.66
CA ASN A 111 -13.09 9.60 -4.48
C ASN A 111 -12.12 10.14 -5.54
N ASN A 112 -12.18 9.64 -6.77
CA ASN A 112 -11.34 10.08 -7.89
C ASN A 112 -9.83 10.06 -7.60
N TYR A 113 -9.37 9.07 -6.84
CA TYR A 113 -7.98 8.93 -6.43
C TYR A 113 -7.47 10.13 -5.59
N GLU A 114 -8.30 10.63 -4.65
CA GLU A 114 -8.04 11.82 -3.80
C GLU A 114 -6.66 11.89 -3.14
N ASP A 115 -6.06 10.75 -2.82
CA ASP A 115 -4.76 10.64 -2.18
C ASP A 115 -3.58 10.85 -3.17
N PHE A 116 -3.88 11.06 -4.46
CA PHE A 116 -2.91 11.13 -5.56
C PHE A 116 -2.97 12.46 -6.31
N HIS A 117 -1.80 12.92 -6.74
CA HIS A 117 -1.65 13.95 -7.76
C HIS A 117 -1.87 13.35 -9.14
N LEU A 118 -2.77 13.97 -9.90
CA LEU A 118 -3.14 13.56 -11.25
C LEU A 118 -2.76 14.67 -12.22
N VAL A 119 -1.89 14.38 -13.18
CA VAL A 119 -1.39 15.37 -14.15
C VAL A 119 -1.61 14.85 -15.56
N LYS A 120 -2.12 15.73 -16.43
CA LYS A 120 -2.18 15.49 -17.87
C LYS A 120 -0.81 15.60 -18.50
#